data_AF-A0A925QTA0-F1
#
_entry.id   AF-A0A925QTA0-F1
#
_cell.length_a   1.000
_cell.length_b   1.000
_cell.length_c   1.000
_cell.angle_alpha   90.00
_cell.angle_beta   90.00
_cell.angle_gamma   90.00
#
_symmetry.space_group_name_H-M   'P 1'
#
loop_
_entity.id
_entity.type
_entity.pdbx_description
1 polymer ?
#
loop_
_entity_poly.entity_id
_entity_poly.type
_entity_poly.pdbx_seq_one_letter_code
_entity_poly.pdbx_strand_id
1 'polypeptide(L)'
;MSQTPSLRARALRYLARREHTRAELENKLAGQAGDESDLASVLDELTRGGFLSDQRALENLISARRGKRGAARIVHDLRSKGVGEELIAAALPALKAGETEAARDVWQRKFGALPQNASERARQMRFLQSRGFDFETIRVVLRGAEADR
;
A
#
# COMPACT_ATOMS: atom_id res chain seq x y z
N MET A 1 -19.67 25.58 -26.28
CA MET A 1 -19.25 25.87 -24.88
C MET A 1 -19.13 24.55 -24.15
N SER A 2 -17.91 24.09 -23.82
CA SER A 2 -17.74 22.86 -23.05
C SER A 2 -18.20 23.11 -21.61
N GLN A 3 -19.33 22.54 -21.23
CA GLN A 3 -19.86 22.63 -19.87
C GLN A 3 -18.83 22.05 -18.91
N THR A 4 -18.38 22.85 -17.95
CA THR A 4 -17.41 22.41 -16.93
C THR A 4 -18.02 21.24 -16.17
N PRO A 5 -17.39 20.05 -16.17
CA PRO A 5 -17.99 18.87 -15.54
C PRO A 5 -18.11 19.06 -14.02
N SER A 6 -19.22 18.60 -13.43
CA SER A 6 -19.48 18.67 -11.99
C SER A 6 -18.43 17.90 -11.16
N LEU A 7 -18.32 18.22 -9.86
CA LEU A 7 -17.44 17.50 -8.93
C LEU A 7 -17.72 15.99 -8.95
N ARG A 8 -19.00 15.60 -8.93
CA ARG A 8 -19.43 14.21 -9.03
C ARG A 8 -18.94 13.55 -10.33
N ALA A 9 -19.12 14.20 -11.48
CA ALA A 9 -18.65 13.67 -12.76
C ALA A 9 -17.12 13.54 -12.80
N ARG A 10 -16.38 14.46 -12.16
CA ARG A 10 -14.92 14.38 -12.04
C ARG A 10 -14.48 13.22 -11.15
N ALA A 11 -15.09 13.09 -9.97
CA ALA A 11 -14.83 11.99 -9.04
C ALA A 11 -15.09 10.62 -9.69
N LEU A 12 -16.22 10.46 -10.37
CA LEU A 12 -16.54 9.23 -11.10
C LEU A 12 -15.51 8.92 -12.20
N ARG A 13 -14.98 9.92 -12.90
CA ARG A 13 -13.88 9.70 -13.87
C ARG A 13 -12.57 9.24 -13.23
N TYR A 14 -12.29 9.63 -11.98
CA TYR A 14 -11.15 9.08 -11.25
C TYR A 14 -11.41 7.63 -10.84
N LEU A 15 -12.57 7.37 -10.24
CA LEU A 15 -12.99 6.05 -9.77
C LEU A 15 -13.11 5.02 -10.90
N ALA A 16 -13.52 5.44 -12.10
CA ALA A 16 -13.58 4.58 -13.28
C ALA A 16 -12.20 4.06 -13.74
N ARG A 17 -11.10 4.70 -13.35
CA ARG A 17 -9.74 4.29 -13.75
C ARG A 17 -9.06 3.37 -12.74
N ARG A 18 -9.32 3.59 -11.46
CA ARG A 18 -8.81 2.78 -10.34
C ARG A 18 -9.56 3.15 -9.06
N GLU A 19 -9.45 2.28 -8.06
CA GLU A 19 -9.81 2.64 -6.69
C GLU A 19 -9.00 3.85 -6.22
N HIS A 20 -9.68 4.74 -5.49
CA HIS A 20 -9.12 5.88 -4.80
C HIS A 20 -9.60 5.85 -3.36
N THR A 21 -8.78 6.36 -2.45
CA THR A 21 -9.28 6.70 -1.12
C THR A 21 -10.07 8.00 -1.15
N ARG A 22 -10.84 8.25 -0.10
CA ARG A 22 -11.51 9.54 0.10
C ARG A 22 -10.50 10.68 0.09
N ALA A 23 -9.44 10.56 0.88
CA ALA A 23 -8.38 11.57 0.97
C ALA A 23 -7.68 11.84 -0.37
N GLU A 24 -7.49 10.81 -1.22
CA GLU A 24 -6.95 11.01 -2.56
C GLU A 24 -7.89 11.87 -3.43
N LEU A 25 -9.21 11.67 -3.34
CA LEU A 25 -10.19 12.45 -4.10
C LEU A 25 -10.36 13.86 -3.55
N GLU A 26 -10.36 14.04 -2.22
CA GLU A 26 -10.38 15.36 -1.58
C GLU A 26 -9.21 16.21 -2.09
N ASN A 27 -7.99 15.70 -1.99
CA ASN A 27 -6.80 16.40 -2.47
C ASN A 27 -6.82 16.71 -3.97
N LYS A 28 -7.38 15.81 -4.79
CA LYS A 28 -7.47 16.00 -6.25
C LYS A 28 -8.53 17.00 -6.68
N LEU A 29 -9.57 17.18 -5.88
CA LEU A 29 -10.75 17.98 -6.22
C LEU A 29 -10.85 19.27 -5.42
N ALA A 30 -10.05 19.46 -4.37
CA ALA A 30 -10.06 20.65 -3.51
C ALA A 30 -10.00 21.97 -4.31
N GLY A 31 -9.05 22.11 -5.24
CA GLY A 31 -8.93 23.33 -6.06
C GLY A 31 -10.01 23.52 -7.14
N GLN A 32 -10.98 22.61 -7.22
CA GLN A 32 -12.07 22.63 -8.21
C GLN A 32 -13.44 22.76 -7.54
N ALA A 33 -13.48 22.64 -6.21
CA ALA A 33 -14.65 22.87 -5.40
C ALA A 33 -14.75 24.36 -5.11
N GLY A 34 -15.95 24.94 -5.29
CA GLY A 34 -16.21 26.32 -4.87
C GLY A 34 -16.31 26.43 -3.34
N ASP A 35 -16.76 25.36 -2.70
CA ASP A 35 -16.85 25.18 -1.24
C ASP A 35 -16.40 23.75 -0.89
N GLU A 36 -15.68 23.61 0.22
CA GLU A 36 -15.27 22.32 0.79
C GLU A 36 -16.48 21.47 1.21
N SER A 37 -17.57 22.11 1.64
CA SER A 37 -18.81 21.43 2.04
C SER A 37 -19.47 20.67 0.88
N ASP A 38 -19.44 21.25 -0.34
CA ASP A 38 -19.95 20.63 -1.56
C ASP A 38 -19.15 19.38 -1.93
N LEU A 39 -17.82 19.43 -1.79
CA LEU A 39 -16.96 18.30 -2.06
C LEU A 39 -17.21 17.16 -1.07
N ALA A 40 -17.28 17.46 0.23
CA ALA A 40 -17.56 16.48 1.26
C ALA A 40 -18.90 15.76 0.99
N SER A 41 -19.96 16.52 0.67
CA SER A 41 -21.28 15.96 0.35
C SER A 41 -21.24 15.02 -0.86
N VAL A 42 -20.56 15.41 -1.94
CA VAL A 42 -20.39 14.56 -3.13
C VAL A 42 -19.64 13.26 -2.79
N LEU A 43 -18.59 13.32 -1.99
CA LEU A 43 -17.83 12.12 -1.60
C LEU A 43 -18.62 11.21 -0.64
N ASP A 44 -19.48 11.78 0.21
CA ASP A 44 -20.40 11.03 1.05
C ASP A 44 -21.43 10.29 0.22
N GLU A 45 -22.02 10.93 -0.79
CA GLU A 45 -22.93 10.28 -1.73
C GLU A 45 -22.26 9.13 -2.48
N LEU A 46 -21.02 9.33 -2.94
CA LEU A 46 -20.27 8.28 -3.64
C LEU A 46 -19.91 7.13 -2.72
N THR A 47 -19.61 7.41 -1.45
CA THR A 47 -19.38 6.38 -0.43
C THR A 47 -20.67 5.59 -0.15
N ARG A 48 -21.79 6.28 0.10
CA ARG A 48 -23.11 5.65 0.31
C ARG A 48 -23.56 4.82 -0.89
N GLY A 49 -23.28 5.28 -2.10
CA GLY A 49 -23.56 4.56 -3.35
C GLY A 49 -22.56 3.44 -3.65
N GLY A 50 -21.56 3.21 -2.80
CA GLY A 50 -20.55 2.16 -2.97
C GLY A 50 -19.50 2.45 -4.05
N PHE A 51 -19.52 3.61 -4.70
CA PHE A 51 -18.54 3.99 -5.73
C PHE A 51 -17.16 4.29 -5.14
N LEU A 52 -17.11 4.87 -3.94
CA LEU A 52 -15.89 5.17 -3.20
C LEU A 52 -15.76 4.23 -1.99
N SER A 53 -14.60 3.62 -1.80
CA SER A 53 -14.36 2.71 -0.68
C SER A 53 -12.87 2.65 -0.32
N ASP A 54 -12.52 3.16 0.87
CA ASP A 54 -11.17 3.06 1.41
C ASP A 54 -10.76 1.59 1.63
N GLN A 55 -11.71 0.72 1.96
CA GLN A 55 -11.49 -0.73 2.07
C GLN A 55 -11.03 -1.33 0.74
N ARG A 56 -11.74 -1.07 -0.37
CA ARG A 56 -11.31 -1.57 -1.69
C ARG A 56 -9.99 -0.96 -2.14
N ALA A 57 -9.75 0.31 -1.83
CA ALA A 57 -8.46 0.95 -2.10
C ALA A 57 -7.31 0.28 -1.33
N LEU A 58 -7.53 -0.07 -0.06
CA LEU A 58 -6.59 -0.81 0.77
C LEU A 58 -6.33 -2.21 0.20
N GLU A 59 -7.38 -2.97 -0.10
CA GLU A 59 -7.27 -4.35 -0.62
C GLU A 59 -6.51 -4.39 -1.95
N ASN A 60 -6.81 -3.46 -2.85
CA ASN A 60 -6.10 -3.35 -4.13
C ASN A 60 -4.63 -3.00 -3.95
N LEU A 61 -4.30 -2.10 -3.01
CA LEU A 61 -2.89 -1.77 -2.75
C LEU A 61 -2.14 -2.97 -2.14
N ILE A 62 -2.76 -3.67 -1.19
CA ILE A 62 -2.19 -4.87 -0.58
C ILE A 62 -1.95 -5.91 -1.66
N SER A 63 -2.95 -6.22 -2.49
CA SER A 63 -2.84 -7.18 -3.58
C SER A 63 -1.70 -6.83 -4.55
N ALA A 64 -1.59 -5.56 -4.94
CA ALA A 64 -0.56 -5.10 -5.87
C ALA A 64 0.88 -5.11 -5.30
N ARG A 65 1.04 -5.24 -3.97
CA ARG A 65 2.33 -5.15 -3.26
C ARG A 65 2.73 -6.44 -2.54
N ARG A 66 1.77 -7.34 -2.28
CA ARG A 66 1.99 -8.64 -1.68
C ARG A 66 3.07 -9.41 -2.45
N GLY A 67 3.96 -10.08 -1.72
CA GLY A 67 5.09 -10.81 -2.30
C GLY A 67 6.25 -9.94 -2.82
N LYS A 68 6.12 -8.60 -2.81
CA LYS A 68 7.16 -7.68 -3.33
C LYS A 68 7.67 -6.69 -2.28
N ARG A 69 6.84 -6.36 -1.30
CA ARG A 69 7.10 -5.40 -0.22
C ARG A 69 6.70 -6.00 1.12
N GLY A 70 7.42 -5.63 2.17
CA GLY A 70 7.06 -5.97 3.54
C GLY A 70 5.92 -5.09 4.07
N ALA A 71 5.32 -5.54 5.18
CA ALA A 71 4.15 -4.93 5.79
C ALA A 71 4.41 -3.46 6.13
N ALA A 72 5.59 -3.11 6.64
CA ALA A 72 5.90 -1.72 7.01
C ALA A 72 5.82 -0.76 5.81
N ARG A 73 6.25 -1.20 4.62
CA ARG A 73 6.17 -0.37 3.42
C ARG A 73 4.73 -0.26 2.90
N ILE A 74 3.97 -1.36 2.97
CA ILE A 74 2.56 -1.37 2.56
C ILE A 74 1.75 -0.44 3.47
N VAL A 75 1.93 -0.53 4.80
CA VAL A 75 1.30 0.36 5.79
C VAL A 75 1.65 1.82 5.54
N HIS A 76 2.93 2.12 5.28
CA HIS A 76 3.35 3.48 4.94
C HIS A 76 2.64 4.00 3.68
N ASP A 77 2.59 3.18 2.62
CA ASP A 77 1.90 3.56 1.38
C ASP A 77 0.38 3.76 1.62
N LEU A 78 -0.27 2.94 2.47
CA LEU A 78 -1.69 3.11 2.87
C LEU A 78 -1.93 4.45 3.60
N ARG A 79 -1.09 4.76 4.59
CA ARG A 79 -1.15 6.04 5.34
C ARG A 79 -0.94 7.24 4.42
N SER A 80 0.01 7.15 3.48
CA SER A 80 0.26 8.23 2.52
C SER A 80 -0.94 8.49 1.59
N LYS A 81 -1.81 7.49 1.42
CA LYS A 81 -3.07 7.60 0.69
C LYS A 81 -4.24 7.99 1.60
N GLY A 82 -4.01 8.22 2.88
CA GLY A 82 -5.05 8.62 3.84
C GLY A 82 -6.02 7.50 4.22
N VAL A 83 -5.62 6.22 4.11
CA VAL A 83 -6.43 5.13 4.66
C VAL A 83 -6.40 5.21 6.20
N GLY A 84 -7.57 5.11 6.83
CA GLY A 84 -7.71 5.20 8.29
C GLY A 84 -6.96 4.10 9.05
N GLU A 85 -6.43 4.46 10.24
CA GLU A 85 -5.64 3.55 11.07
C GLU A 85 -6.39 2.29 11.51
N GLU A 86 -7.72 2.36 11.68
CA GLU A 86 -8.54 1.19 12.04
C GLU A 86 -8.52 0.13 10.94
N LEU A 87 -8.69 0.53 9.68
CA LEU A 87 -8.63 -0.40 8.54
C LEU A 87 -7.22 -0.99 8.37
N ILE A 88 -6.19 -0.17 8.59
CA ILE A 88 -4.79 -0.61 8.56
C ILE A 88 -4.53 -1.64 9.68
N ALA A 89 -4.98 -1.36 10.90
CA ALA A 89 -4.83 -2.25 12.04
C ALA A 89 -5.53 -3.60 11.81
N ALA A 90 -6.73 -3.59 11.23
CA ALA A 90 -7.46 -4.80 10.87
C ALA A 90 -6.73 -5.66 9.81
N ALA A 91 -6.04 -5.02 8.85
CA ALA A 91 -5.33 -5.74 7.80
C ALA A 91 -3.92 -6.21 8.20
N LEU A 92 -3.31 -5.59 9.22
CA LEU A 92 -1.91 -5.82 9.59
C LEU A 92 -1.57 -7.28 9.95
N PRO A 93 -2.39 -8.03 10.72
CA PRO A 93 -2.10 -9.43 11.02
C PRO A 93 -1.95 -10.30 9.76
N ALA A 94 -2.83 -10.12 8.78
CA ALA A 94 -2.81 -10.86 7.52
C ALA A 94 -1.64 -10.47 6.61
N LEU A 95 -1.13 -9.24 6.73
CA LEU A 95 0.09 -8.81 6.05
C LEU A 95 1.33 -9.49 6.66
N LYS A 96 1.42 -9.55 7.99
CA LYS A 96 2.56 -10.15 8.70
C LYS A 96 2.64 -11.67 8.53
N ALA A 97 1.50 -12.36 8.46
CA ALA A 97 1.47 -13.82 8.35
C ALA A 97 2.24 -14.38 7.12
N GLY A 98 2.27 -13.65 6.00
CA GLY A 98 3.00 -14.05 4.78
C GLY A 98 4.33 -13.32 4.56
N GLU A 99 4.80 -12.55 5.54
CA GLU A 99 5.90 -11.61 5.34
C GLU A 99 7.27 -12.30 5.17
N THR A 100 7.51 -13.41 5.88
CA THR A 100 8.76 -14.18 5.78
C THR A 100 8.92 -14.86 4.43
N GLU A 101 7.86 -15.49 3.92
CA GLU A 101 7.86 -16.10 2.59
C GLU A 101 8.13 -15.04 1.51
N ALA A 102 7.40 -13.92 1.56
CA ALA A 102 7.61 -12.80 0.63
C ALA A 102 9.04 -12.24 0.69
N ALA A 103 9.62 -12.13 1.89
CA ALA A 103 10.99 -11.66 2.07
C ALA A 103 12.01 -12.63 1.47
N ARG A 104 11.85 -13.94 1.70
CA ARG A 104 12.69 -14.99 1.12
C ARG A 104 12.63 -14.94 -0.41
N ASP A 105 11.44 -14.83 -0.97
CA ASP A 105 11.21 -14.72 -2.40
C ASP A 105 11.90 -13.50 -3.04
N VAL A 106 11.78 -12.35 -2.39
CA VAL A 106 12.43 -11.10 -2.85
C VAL A 106 13.94 -11.18 -2.70
N TRP A 107 14.43 -11.81 -1.63
CA TRP A 107 15.85 -12.04 -1.40
C TRP A 107 16.44 -13.01 -2.43
N GLN A 108 15.78 -14.15 -2.69
CA GLN A 108 16.23 -15.18 -3.62
C GLN A 108 16.37 -14.62 -5.04
N ARG A 109 15.38 -13.85 -5.51
CA ARG A 109 15.42 -13.22 -6.84
C ARG A 109 16.55 -12.21 -7.00
N LYS A 110 17.03 -11.58 -5.92
CA LYS A 110 18.08 -10.54 -5.99
C LYS A 110 19.48 -11.05 -5.70
N PHE A 111 19.62 -11.89 -4.67
CA PHE A 111 20.91 -12.31 -4.14
C PHE A 111 21.14 -13.80 -4.33
N GLY A 112 20.14 -14.63 -4.04
CA GLY A 112 20.18 -16.09 -4.26
C GLY A 112 21.18 -16.87 -3.39
N ALA A 113 21.98 -16.18 -2.58
CA ALA A 113 23.00 -16.77 -1.72
C ALA A 113 23.16 -15.96 -0.42
N LEU A 114 23.50 -16.66 0.66
CA LEU A 114 23.79 -16.04 1.96
C LEU A 114 25.03 -15.14 1.88
N PRO A 115 25.09 -14.08 2.70
CA PRO A 115 26.25 -13.19 2.72
C PRO A 115 27.49 -13.92 3.26
N GLN A 116 28.63 -13.77 2.58
CA GLN A 116 29.90 -14.42 2.97
C GLN A 116 30.72 -13.57 3.94
N ASN A 117 30.40 -12.28 4.07
CA ASN A 117 31.08 -11.36 4.98
C ASN A 117 30.14 -10.27 5.52
N ALA A 118 30.63 -9.49 6.49
CA ALA A 118 29.86 -8.44 7.15
C ALA A 118 29.36 -7.35 6.18
N SER A 119 30.14 -7.00 5.15
CA SER A 119 29.77 -5.99 4.15
C SER A 119 28.59 -6.49 3.30
N GLU A 120 28.65 -7.72 2.83
CA GLU A 120 27.55 -8.36 2.10
C GLU A 120 26.31 -8.50 2.96
N ARG A 121 26.46 -8.90 4.22
CA ARG A 121 25.34 -9.00 5.16
C ARG A 121 24.64 -7.65 5.30
N ALA A 122 25.40 -6.58 5.51
CA ALA A 122 24.85 -5.24 5.60
C ALA A 122 24.15 -4.80 4.30
N ARG A 123 24.71 -5.16 3.13
CA ARG A 123 24.09 -4.90 1.81
C ARG A 123 22.76 -5.62 1.65
N GLN A 124 22.69 -6.90 1.99
CA GLN A 124 21.46 -7.71 1.87
C GLN A 124 20.38 -7.23 2.84
N MET A 125 20.76 -6.93 4.09
CA MET A 125 19.85 -6.37 5.09
C MET A 125 19.26 -5.02 4.64
N ARG A 126 20.10 -4.07 4.22
CA ARG A 126 19.62 -2.75 3.76
C ARG A 126 18.64 -2.87 2.59
N PHE A 127 18.89 -3.82 1.68
CA PHE A 127 17.95 -4.07 0.61
C PHE A 127 16.58 -4.50 1.12
N LEU A 128 16.50 -5.52 1.99
CA LEU A 128 15.23 -6.01 2.50
C LEU A 128 14.52 -4.97 3.38
N GLN A 129 15.27 -4.21 4.18
CA GLN A 129 14.73 -3.07 4.94
C GLN A 129 14.13 -2.01 4.03
N SER A 130 14.81 -1.66 2.92
CA SER A 130 14.26 -0.71 1.92
C SER A 130 12.98 -1.21 1.24
N ARG A 131 12.74 -2.53 1.28
CA ARG A 131 11.49 -3.15 0.80
C ARG A 131 10.41 -3.21 1.87
N GLY A 132 10.71 -2.82 3.11
CA GLY A 132 9.77 -2.73 4.21
C GLY A 132 9.63 -3.99 5.05
N PHE A 133 10.54 -4.96 4.91
CA PHE A 133 10.56 -6.13 5.76
C PHE A 133 11.16 -5.78 7.12
N ASP A 134 10.56 -6.29 8.20
CA ASP A 134 11.07 -6.05 9.55
C ASP A 134 12.37 -6.80 9.84
N PHE A 135 13.01 -6.41 10.94
CA PHE A 135 14.32 -6.97 11.31
C PHE A 135 14.26 -8.45 11.67
N GLU A 136 13.16 -8.94 12.23
CA GLU A 136 13.01 -10.34 12.59
C GLU A 136 12.89 -11.21 11.34
N THR A 137 12.01 -10.83 10.43
CA THR A 137 11.84 -11.42 9.10
C THR A 137 13.19 -11.50 8.36
N ILE A 138 13.93 -10.40 8.34
CA ILE A 138 15.24 -10.34 7.68
C ILE A 138 16.25 -11.28 8.35
N ARG A 139 16.26 -11.35 9.69
CA ARG A 139 17.11 -12.29 10.40
C ARG A 139 16.77 -13.73 10.05
N VAL A 140 15.50 -14.09 9.96
CA VAL A 140 15.06 -15.43 9.58
C VAL A 140 15.54 -15.78 8.16
N VAL A 141 15.32 -14.90 7.18
CA VAL A 141 15.76 -15.10 5.79
C VAL A 141 17.28 -15.28 5.69
N LEU A 142 18.05 -14.46 6.42
CA LEU A 142 19.51 -14.49 6.37
C LEU A 142 20.16 -15.54 7.29
N ARG A 143 19.38 -16.20 8.17
CA ARG A 143 19.83 -17.38 8.92
C ARG A 143 19.48 -18.69 8.20
N GLY A 144 18.39 -18.71 7.45
CA GLY A 144 17.70 -19.93 7.03
C GLY A 144 17.78 -20.29 5.55
N ALA A 145 18.91 -20.05 4.86
CA ALA A 145 19.18 -20.79 3.62
C ALA A 145 19.75 -22.21 3.87
N GLU A 146 19.76 -22.65 5.13
CA GLU A 146 20.25 -23.97 5.56
C GLU A 146 19.11 -24.93 6.01
N ALA A 147 17.84 -24.51 5.99
CA ALA A 147 16.73 -25.32 6.53
C ALA A 147 15.86 -26.04 5.48
N ASP A 148 16.16 -25.92 4.18
CA ASP A 148 15.49 -26.64 3.07
C ASP A 148 16.47 -27.57 2.32
N ARG A 149 17.37 -28.26 3.03
CA ARG A 149 18.13 -29.40 2.51
C ARG A 149 17.81 -30.68 3.26
#